data_AF-A0A3B5M4J1-F1
#
_entry.id   AF-A0A3B5M4J1-F1
#
_cell.length_a   1.000
_cell.length_b   1.000
_cell.length_c   1.000
_cell.angle_alpha   90.00
_cell.angle_beta   90.00
_cell.angle_gamma   90.00
#
_symmetry.space_group_name_H-M   'P 1'
#
loop_
_entity.id
_entity.type
_entity.pdbx_description
1 polymer ?
#
loop_
_entity_poly.entity_id
_entity_poly.type
_entity_poly.pdbx_seq_one_letter_code
_entity_poly.pdbx_strand_id
1 'polypeptide(L)'
;GMVQDSTAGSRTTGQQTDEMRLQFLRSSQVTCNDGSAAGFYLKEFRGSRRWLLFLEGGWCCYSKETCDSRYQNIPRLMSSSGWPQTKRGTGILSSQAEENPHWHNANLVSNSGNLVCSQ
;
A
#
# COMPACT_ATOMS: atom_id res chain seq x y z
N GLY A 1 -17.91 -5.24 -51.88
CA GLY A 1 -16.78 -4.46 -51.34
C GLY A 1 -17.11 -4.12 -49.90
N MET A 2 -16.15 -4.29 -49.01
CA MET A 2 -16.31 -4.26 -47.55
C MET A 2 -16.90 -2.96 -46.99
N VAL A 3 -17.60 -3.15 -45.88
CA VAL A 3 -18.17 -2.18 -44.94
C VAL A 3 -17.08 -1.20 -44.45
N GLN A 4 -17.37 0.10 -44.48
CA GLN A 4 -16.56 1.13 -43.82
C GLN A 4 -16.99 1.20 -42.35
N ASP A 5 -16.19 0.60 -41.46
CA ASP A 5 -16.29 0.85 -40.02
C ASP A 5 -15.29 1.96 -39.64
N SER A 6 -15.84 3.07 -39.15
CA SER A 6 -15.09 4.26 -38.75
C SER A 6 -14.67 4.08 -37.30
N THR A 7 -13.48 3.54 -37.08
CA THR A 7 -12.91 3.38 -35.74
C THR A 7 -12.70 4.74 -35.08
N ALA A 8 -13.59 5.07 -34.14
CA ALA A 8 -13.39 6.17 -33.22
C ALA A 8 -12.15 5.87 -32.35
N GLY A 9 -11.09 6.65 -32.57
CA GLY A 9 -9.90 6.63 -31.73
C GLY A 9 -10.27 6.91 -30.28
N SER A 10 -10.30 5.85 -29.47
CA SER A 10 -10.43 5.94 -28.01
C SER A 10 -9.21 6.67 -27.48
N ARG A 11 -9.45 7.83 -26.85
CA ARG A 11 -8.44 8.56 -26.09
C ARG A 11 -7.90 7.62 -25.01
N THR A 12 -6.61 7.33 -25.04
CA THR A 12 -5.91 6.66 -23.94
C THR A 12 -6.00 7.57 -22.72
N THR A 13 -7.01 7.35 -21.88
CA THR A 13 -6.95 7.71 -20.47
C THR A 13 -5.69 7.05 -19.94
N GLY A 14 -4.74 7.85 -19.44
CA GLY A 14 -3.47 7.33 -18.93
C GLY A 14 -3.74 6.14 -18.00
N GLN A 15 -3.19 4.98 -18.34
CA GLN A 15 -3.39 3.75 -17.59
C GLN A 15 -3.04 4.01 -16.12
N GLN A 16 -4.07 4.09 -15.28
CA GLN A 16 -3.91 4.28 -13.86
C GLN A 16 -3.38 2.95 -13.32
N THR A 17 -2.07 2.87 -13.09
CA THR A 17 -1.38 1.65 -12.65
C THR A 17 -2.03 1.08 -11.39
N ASP A 18 -2.13 -0.24 -11.25
CA ASP A 18 -2.61 -0.94 -10.04
C ASP A 18 -1.69 -0.75 -8.81
N GLU A 19 -0.63 0.03 -8.97
CA GLU A 19 0.38 0.30 -7.95
C GLU A 19 -0.01 1.45 -7.01
N MET A 20 0.17 1.20 -5.72
CA MET A 20 0.20 2.19 -4.66
C MET A 20 1.65 2.66 -4.49
N ARG A 21 1.84 3.95 -4.19
CA ARG A 21 3.17 4.57 -4.06
C ARG A 21 3.53 4.84 -2.62
N LEU A 22 4.77 4.54 -2.24
CA LEU A 22 5.28 4.80 -0.90
C LEU A 22 5.36 6.31 -0.62
N GLN A 23 4.90 6.71 0.56
CA GLN A 23 5.01 8.04 1.13
C GLN A 23 5.53 7.92 2.56
N PHE A 24 6.70 8.50 2.84
CA PHE A 24 7.20 8.62 4.20
C PHE A 24 6.50 9.74 4.96
N LEU A 25 6.35 9.56 6.27
CA LEU A 25 5.86 10.61 7.14
C LEU A 25 6.87 11.76 7.20
N ARG A 26 6.37 12.99 7.25
CA ARG A 26 7.22 14.19 7.37
C ARG A 26 7.83 14.35 8.76
N SER A 27 7.16 13.84 9.80
CA SER A 27 7.68 13.89 11.16
C SER A 27 8.69 12.77 11.38
N SER A 28 9.93 13.14 11.70
CA SER A 28 10.99 12.19 12.06
C SER A 28 10.80 11.56 13.44
N GLN A 29 9.81 12.01 14.23
CA GLN A 29 9.50 11.44 15.55
C GLN A 29 8.68 10.15 15.45
N VAL A 30 8.11 9.85 14.28
CA VAL A 30 7.31 8.64 14.05
C VAL A 30 8.14 7.66 13.22
N THR A 31 8.65 6.64 13.89
CA THR A 31 9.60 5.68 13.30
C THR A 31 9.10 4.25 13.42
N CYS A 32 9.69 3.36 12.61
CA CYS A 32 9.65 1.93 12.83
C CYS A 32 10.51 1.54 14.05
N ASN A 33 10.51 0.25 14.40
CA ASN A 33 11.23 -0.28 15.57
C ASN A 33 12.74 -0.08 15.53
N ASP A 34 13.34 -0.10 14.34
CA ASP A 34 14.77 0.13 14.13
C ASP A 34 15.15 1.62 14.02
N GLY A 35 14.17 2.53 14.16
CA GLY A 35 14.37 3.98 14.01
C GLY A 35 14.26 4.49 12.57
N SER A 36 14.06 3.62 11.58
CA SER A 36 13.81 4.05 10.19
C SER A 36 12.47 4.82 10.07
N ALA A 37 12.35 5.67 9.04
CA ALA A 37 11.18 6.52 8.87
C ALA A 37 9.92 5.68 8.62
N ALA A 38 8.84 5.94 9.36
CA ALA A 38 7.56 5.31 9.08
C ALA A 38 6.90 5.92 7.83
N GLY A 39 6.00 5.16 7.20
CA GLY A 39 5.31 5.59 5.98
C GLY A 39 4.12 4.72 5.64
N PHE A 40 3.47 5.05 4.52
CA PHE A 40 2.33 4.33 3.99
C PHE A 40 2.35 4.35 2.47
N TYR A 41 1.70 3.37 1.85
CA TYR A 41 1.43 3.34 0.42
C TYR A 41 0.08 4.02 0.14
N LEU A 42 0.04 4.87 -0.88
CA LEU A 42 -1.14 5.61 -1.30
C LEU A 42 -1.46 5.36 -2.77
N LYS A 43 -2.73 5.13 -3.07
CA LYS A 43 -3.29 5.26 -4.42
C LYS A 43 -4.55 6.09 -4.37
N GLU A 44 -4.56 7.20 -5.09
CA GLU A 44 -5.72 8.08 -5.17
C GLU A 44 -6.61 7.71 -6.34
N PHE A 45 -7.92 7.74 -6.12
CA PHE A 45 -8.93 7.68 -7.15
C PHE A 45 -9.65 9.02 -7.21
N ARG A 46 -9.22 9.89 -8.13
CA ARG A 46 -9.76 11.25 -8.26
C ARG A 46 -11.27 11.21 -8.47
N GLY A 47 -12.00 11.96 -7.66
CA GLY A 47 -13.47 11.98 -7.66
C GLY A 47 -14.13 10.99 -6.71
N SER A 48 -13.38 10.02 -6.16
CA SER A 48 -13.90 9.14 -5.11
C SER A 48 -13.85 9.83 -3.74
N ARG A 49 -14.95 9.74 -3.01
CA ARG A 49 -15.05 10.19 -1.61
C ARG A 49 -14.84 9.05 -0.61
N ARG A 50 -14.56 7.84 -1.09
CA ARG A 50 -14.33 6.66 -0.26
C ARG A 50 -12.84 6.50 0.01
N TRP A 51 -12.51 6.11 1.24
CA TRP A 51 -11.15 5.83 1.69
C TRP A 51 -11.11 4.47 2.34
N LEU A 52 -10.12 3.67 1.97
CA LEU A 52 -9.83 2.38 2.59
C LEU A 52 -8.43 2.44 3.19
N LEU A 53 -8.38 2.36 4.52
CA LEU A 53 -7.14 2.30 5.29
C LEU A 53 -6.95 0.85 5.74
N PHE A 54 -5.94 0.18 5.18
CA PHE A 54 -5.61 -1.20 5.52
C PHE A 54 -4.41 -1.24 6.47
N LEU A 55 -4.60 -1.91 7.60
CA LEU A 55 -3.57 -2.12 8.60
C LEU A 55 -2.96 -3.52 8.44
N GLU A 56 -1.73 -3.59 7.95
CA GLU A 56 -0.99 -4.86 7.84
C GLU A 56 -0.76 -5.44 9.24
N GLY A 57 -1.06 -6.73 9.40
CA GLY A 57 -0.79 -7.50 10.61
C GLY A 57 0.50 -8.33 10.51
N GLY A 58 0.81 -9.09 11.55
CA GLY A 58 1.93 -10.03 11.52
C GLY A 58 2.57 -10.26 12.88
N TRP A 59 1.76 -10.42 13.93
CA TRP A 59 2.20 -10.53 15.32
C TRP A 59 2.96 -9.30 15.86
N CYS A 60 3.26 -9.32 17.15
CA CYS A 60 4.03 -8.32 17.88
C CYS A 60 5.22 -8.98 18.61
N CYS A 61 6.07 -8.15 19.22
CA CYS A 61 7.05 -8.55 20.24
C CYS A 61 6.75 -7.76 21.53
N TYR A 62 7.24 -8.24 22.68
CA TYR A 62 6.85 -7.71 24.00
C TYR A 62 8.01 -7.66 25.02
N SER A 63 9.21 -8.04 24.61
CA SER A 63 10.43 -7.96 25.41
C SER A 63 11.61 -7.66 24.48
N LYS A 64 12.74 -7.23 25.04
CA LYS A 64 13.95 -7.00 24.25
C LYS A 64 14.35 -8.26 23.46
N GLU A 65 14.34 -9.41 24.11
CA GLU A 65 14.74 -10.70 23.54
C GLU A 65 13.80 -11.11 22.40
N THR A 66 12.49 -10.93 22.59
CA THR A 66 11.51 -11.26 21.55
C THR A 66 11.54 -10.28 20.38
N CYS A 67 11.83 -9.00 20.63
CA CYS A 67 12.00 -8.01 19.56
C CYS A 67 13.31 -8.20 18.80
N ASP A 68 14.42 -8.53 19.47
CA ASP A 68 15.70 -8.82 18.84
C ASP A 68 15.59 -10.08 17.95
N SER A 69 14.94 -11.14 18.47
CA SER A 69 14.63 -12.35 17.68
C SER A 69 13.74 -12.04 16.48
N ARG A 70 12.71 -11.22 16.66
CA ARG A 70 11.82 -10.81 15.57
C ARG A 70 12.56 -10.00 14.51
N TYR A 71 13.48 -9.11 14.90
CA TYR A 71 14.27 -8.31 13.96
C TYR A 71 15.19 -9.19 13.13
N GLN A 72 15.82 -10.20 13.74
CA GLN A 72 16.68 -11.15 13.03
C GLN A 72 15.91 -12.03 12.03
N ASN A 73 14.70 -12.48 12.41
CA ASN A 73 13.93 -13.43 11.60
C ASN A 73 13.02 -12.74 10.57
N ILE A 74 12.42 -11.59 10.88
CA ILE A 74 11.42 -10.91 10.04
C ILE A 74 11.64 -9.38 10.05
N PRO A 75 12.80 -8.88 9.59
CA PRO A 75 13.16 -7.46 9.65
C PRO A 75 12.17 -6.56 8.89
N ARG A 76 11.53 -7.07 7.83
CA ARG A 76 10.54 -6.33 7.02
C ARG A 76 9.34 -5.81 7.81
N LEU A 77 9.05 -6.40 8.97
CA LEU A 77 7.95 -5.98 9.86
C LEU A 77 8.42 -5.05 10.99
N MET A 78 9.70 -4.67 10.99
CA MET A 78 10.33 -3.84 12.03
C MET A 78 11.16 -2.68 11.45
N SER A 79 11.37 -2.67 10.13
CA SER A 79 12.16 -1.67 9.40
C SER A 79 11.47 -1.27 8.10
N SER A 80 11.59 0.00 7.73
CA SER A 80 11.18 0.54 6.43
C SER A 80 12.32 0.62 5.41
N SER A 81 13.57 0.34 5.81
CA SER A 81 14.75 0.51 4.93
C SER A 81 14.72 -0.37 3.68
N GLY A 82 13.97 -1.47 3.70
CA GLY A 82 13.83 -2.40 2.57
C GLY A 82 12.53 -2.23 1.76
N TRP A 83 11.73 -1.19 2.00
CA TRP A 83 10.44 -1.06 1.33
C TRP A 83 10.58 -0.66 -0.14
N PRO A 84 9.87 -1.33 -1.06
CA PRO A 84 9.84 -0.93 -2.47
C PRO A 84 9.10 0.41 -2.63
N GLN A 85 9.44 1.17 -3.67
CA GLN A 85 8.77 2.46 -3.94
C GLN A 85 7.29 2.29 -4.33
N THR A 86 6.92 1.11 -4.83
CA THR A 86 5.55 0.77 -5.20
C THR A 86 5.14 -0.60 -4.64
N LYS A 87 3.84 -0.75 -4.37
CA LYS A 87 3.21 -1.98 -3.88
C LYS A 87 1.91 -2.16 -4.66
N ARG A 88 1.68 -3.35 -5.21
CA ARG A 88 0.40 -3.67 -5.85
C ARG A 88 -0.64 -3.99 -4.76
N GLY A 89 -1.80 -3.34 -4.84
CA GLY A 89 -2.94 -3.69 -4.00
C GLY A 89 -3.58 -5.00 -4.46
N THR A 90 -3.99 -5.85 -3.52
CA THR A 90 -4.67 -7.13 -3.76
C THR A 90 -5.90 -7.27 -2.85
N GLY A 91 -6.80 -8.18 -3.18
CA GLY A 91 -8.07 -8.37 -2.49
C GLY A 91 -8.84 -7.06 -2.38
N ILE A 92 -9.15 -6.65 -1.15
CA ILE A 92 -9.90 -5.41 -0.89
C ILE A 92 -9.13 -4.13 -1.27
N LEU A 93 -7.81 -4.21 -1.45
CA LEU A 93 -6.98 -3.12 -1.96
C LEU A 93 -6.79 -3.18 -3.48
N SER A 94 -7.37 -4.15 -4.17
CA SER A 94 -7.26 -4.21 -5.63
C SER A 94 -8.08 -3.10 -6.28
N SER A 95 -7.55 -2.54 -7.37
CA SER A 95 -8.26 -1.62 -8.27
C SER A 95 -8.97 -2.33 -9.43
N GLN A 96 -8.90 -3.65 -9.49
CA GLN A 96 -9.63 -4.44 -10.48
C GLN A 96 -11.03 -4.74 -9.95
N ALA A 97 -12.06 -4.45 -10.74
CA ALA A 97 -13.44 -4.66 -10.34
C ALA A 97 -13.79 -6.15 -10.20
N GLU A 98 -13.07 -7.01 -10.92
CA GLU A 98 -13.19 -8.46 -10.88
C GLU A 98 -12.74 -9.02 -9.52
N GLU A 99 -11.70 -8.41 -8.93
CA GLU A 99 -11.14 -8.80 -7.62
C GLU A 99 -11.79 -8.03 -6.46
N ASN A 100 -12.17 -6.76 -6.69
CA ASN A 100 -12.78 -5.88 -5.70
C ASN A 100 -14.06 -5.19 -6.24
N PRO A 101 -15.18 -5.93 -6.31
CA PRO A 101 -16.40 -5.45 -6.99
C PRO A 101 -16.96 -4.14 -6.43
N HIS A 102 -16.81 -3.91 -5.12
CA HIS A 102 -17.48 -2.81 -4.43
C HIS A 102 -16.59 -1.60 -4.15
N TRP A 103 -15.28 -1.79 -4.03
CA TRP A 103 -14.33 -0.76 -3.55
C TRP A 103 -13.14 -0.49 -4.48
N HIS A 104 -13.10 -1.07 -5.68
CA HIS A 104 -11.97 -0.90 -6.63
C HIS A 104 -11.66 0.56 -7.01
N ASN A 105 -12.64 1.46 -6.86
CA ASN A 105 -12.51 2.90 -7.13
C ASN A 105 -12.46 3.75 -5.84
N ALA A 106 -12.08 3.18 -4.69
CA ALA A 106 -11.79 3.93 -3.47
C ALA A 106 -10.37 4.52 -3.51
N ASN A 107 -10.11 5.55 -2.70
CA ASN A 107 -8.75 5.94 -2.36
C ASN A 107 -8.17 4.90 -1.39
N LEU A 108 -6.96 4.43 -1.64
CA LEU A 108 -6.37 3.31 -0.93
C LEU A 108 -5.14 3.77 -0.14
N VAL A 109 -5.08 3.36 1.13
CA VAL A 109 -3.95 3.58 2.02
C VAL A 109 -3.59 2.25 2.68
N SER A 110 -2.32 1.88 2.66
CA SER A 110 -1.81 0.69 3.36
C SER A 110 -0.50 1.04 4.06
N ASN A 111 -0.39 0.77 5.36
CA ASN A 111 0.95 0.66 5.94
C ASN A 111 1.59 -0.63 5.39
N SER A 112 2.88 -0.56 5.05
CA SER A 112 3.72 -1.74 5.14
C SER A 112 4.38 -1.67 6.51
N GLY A 113 4.63 -2.80 7.15
CA GLY A 113 5.24 -2.84 8.49
C GLY A 113 4.22 -2.66 9.60
N ASN A 114 4.29 -3.55 10.59
CA ASN A 114 3.37 -3.52 11.71
C ASN A 114 3.57 -2.21 12.48
N LEU A 115 2.46 -1.57 12.86
CA LEU A 115 2.43 -0.65 13.99
C LEU A 115 2.77 -1.50 15.22
N VAL A 116 4.05 -1.66 15.56
CA VAL A 116 4.43 -2.51 16.67
C VAL A 116 4.07 -1.78 17.97
N CYS A 117 3.22 -2.43 18.77
CA CYS A 117 3.00 -2.09 20.17
C CYS A 117 4.35 -2.07 20.90
N SER A 118 4.88 -0.88 21.19
CA SER A 118 5.83 -0.73 22.28
C SER A 118 5.02 -0.64 23.57
N GLN A 119 5.08 -1.67 24.42
CA GLN A 119 4.94 -1.48 25.86
C GLN A 119 6.32 -1.63 26.48
#